data_AF-A0A7Y6JTU6-F1
#
_entry.id   AF-A0A7Y6JTU6-F1
#
_cell.length_a   1.000
_cell.length_b   1.000
_cell.length_c   1.000
_cell.angle_alpha   90.00
_cell.angle_beta   90.00
_cell.angle_gamma   90.00
#
_symmetry.space_group_name_H-M   'P 1'
#
loop_
_entity.id
_entity.type
_entity.pdbx_description
1 polymer ?
#
loop_
_entity_poly.entity_id
_entity_poly.type
_entity_poly.pdbx_seq_one_letter_code
_entity_poly.pdbx_strand_id
1 'polypeptide(L)' 'MAIKDLINGERQFAAFAEAQRLADSGAYYDYTDIEYVLRFDHGLTDVSALLDSQLMHRDLNRRCADAREKLEIADA' A
#
# COMPACT_ATOMS: atom_id res chain seq x y z
N MET A 1 -21.73 11.44 12.79
CA MET A 1 -20.87 10.52 12.00
C MET A 1 -21.72 9.31 11.63
N ALA A 2 -21.83 8.97 10.35
CA ALA A 2 -22.72 7.90 9.90
C ALA A 2 -22.02 6.53 9.95
N ILE A 3 -22.77 5.43 10.09
CA ILE A 3 -22.24 4.06 10.08
C ILE A 3 -21.42 3.76 8.81
N LYS A 4 -21.80 4.34 7.67
CA LYS A 4 -21.07 4.24 6.39
C LYS A 4 -19.67 4.85 6.46
N ASP A 5 -19.50 5.95 7.19
CA ASP A 5 -18.20 6.62 7.33
C ASP A 5 -17.22 5.77 8.15
N LEU A 6 -17.74 5.06 9.16
CA LEU A 6 -16.97 4.12 9.98
C LEU A 6 -16.50 2.92 9.15
N ILE A 7 -17.41 2.30 8.38
CA ILE A 7 -17.09 1.17 7.51
C ILE A 7 -16.05 1.57 6.45
N ASN A 8 -16.20 2.75 5.85
CA ASN A 8 -15.23 3.26 4.89
C ASN A 8 -13.87 3.53 5.53
N GLY A 9 -13.83 4.06 6.76
CA GLY A 9 -12.60 4.29 7.51
C GLY A 9 -11.88 2.99 7.87
N GLU A 10 -12.60 1.97 8.35
CA GLU A 10 -12.03 0.64 8.66
C GLU A 10 -11.47 -0.02 7.40
N ARG A 11 -12.18 0.10 6.28
CA ARG A 11 -11.77 -0.50 5.01
C ARG A 11 -10.56 0.21 4.40
N GLN A 12 -10.49 1.54 4.50
CA GLN A 12 -9.30 2.31 4.13
C GLN A 12 -8.11 1.95 5.02
N PHE A 13 -8.32 1.83 6.33
CA PHE A 13 -7.26 1.44 7.26
C PHE A 13 -6.70 0.05 6.92
N ALA A 14 -7.58 -0.93 6.69
CA ALA A 14 -7.17 -2.29 6.31
C ALA A 14 -6.42 -2.31 4.96
N ALA A 15 -6.91 -1.57 3.96
CA ALA A 15 -6.24 -1.45 2.67
C ALA A 15 -4.85 -0.82 2.80
N PHE A 16 -4.72 0.23 3.60
CA PHE A 16 -3.45 0.91 3.80
C PHE A 16 -2.45 0.06 4.60
N ALA A 17 -2.91 -0.67 5.62
CA ALA A 17 -2.07 -1.60 6.36
C ALA A 17 -1.51 -2.73 5.47
N GLU A 18 -2.33 -3.29 4.57
CA GLU A 18 -1.86 -4.30 3.62
C GLU A 18 -0.90 -3.69 2.59
N ALA A 19 -1.18 -2.49 2.10
CA ALA A 19 -0.27 -1.76 1.21
C ALA A 19 1.10 -1.53 1.86
N GLN A 20 1.13 -1.16 3.15
CA GLN A 20 2.39 -1.02 3.90
C GLN A 20 3.13 -2.34 4.03
N ARG A 21 2.42 -3.45 4.31
CA ARG A 21 3.03 -4.78 4.38
C ARG A 21 3.68 -5.19 3.04
N LEU A 22 3.01 -4.89 1.93
CA LEU A 22 3.56 -5.11 0.59
C LEU A 22 4.78 -4.21 0.36
N ALA A 23 4.70 -2.91 0.65
CA ALA A 23 5.82 -1.98 0.50
C ALA A 23 7.07 -2.41 1.29
N ASP A 24 6.86 -2.83 2.54
CA ASP A 24 7.94 -3.24 3.45
C ASP A 24 8.59 -4.57 3.05
N SER A 25 8.01 -5.33 2.10
CA SER A 25 8.56 -6.61 1.64
C SER A 25 9.79 -6.46 0.74
N GLY A 26 9.99 -5.27 0.15
CA GLY A 26 11.04 -5.02 -0.85
C GLY A 26 10.78 -5.64 -2.22
N ALA A 27 9.64 -6.30 -2.43
CA ALA A 27 9.29 -6.94 -3.71
C ALA A 27 8.73 -5.98 -4.77
N TYR A 28 8.38 -4.75 -4.38
CA TYR A 28 7.69 -3.78 -5.24
C TYR A 28 8.48 -2.47 -5.34
N TYR A 29 8.38 -1.78 -6.48
CA TYR A 29 9.12 -0.54 -6.70
C TYR A 29 8.40 0.68 -6.14
N ASP A 30 7.08 0.74 -6.28
CA ASP A 30 6.28 1.87 -5.84
C ASP A 30 4.79 1.51 -5.63
N TYR A 31 4.00 2.52 -5.30
CA TYR A 31 2.55 2.42 -5.13
C TYR A 31 1.84 1.79 -6.33
N THR A 32 2.29 2.01 -7.56
CA THR A 32 1.64 1.48 -8.77
C THR A 32 1.68 -0.05 -8.77
N ASP A 33 2.83 -0.62 -8.40
CA ASP A 33 2.99 -2.08 -8.26
C ASP A 33 2.09 -2.63 -7.15
N ILE A 34 2.06 -1.92 -6.01
CA ILE A 34 1.20 -2.29 -4.87
C ILE A 34 -0.28 -2.21 -5.24
N GLU A 35 -0.71 -1.14 -5.91
CA GLU A 35 -2.08 -0.94 -6.38
C GLU A 35 -2.48 -2.08 -7.33
N TYR A 36 -1.58 -2.47 -8.23
CA TYR A 36 -1.81 -3.57 -9.14
C TYR A 36 -2.08 -4.88 -8.39
N VAL A 37 -1.20 -5.26 -7.45
CA VAL A 37 -1.37 -6.49 -6.65
C VAL A 37 -2.65 -6.44 -5.83
N LEU A 38 -2.91 -5.33 -5.14
CA LEU A 38 -4.13 -5.18 -4.35
C LEU A 38 -5.39 -5.31 -5.21
N ARG A 39 -5.40 -4.71 -6.40
CA ARG A 39 -6.54 -4.77 -7.31
C ARG A 39 -6.74 -6.15 -7.92
N PHE A 40 -5.69 -6.74 -8.49
CA PHE A 40 -5.82 -7.90 -9.35
C PHE A 40 -5.59 -9.23 -8.63
N ASP A 41 -4.67 -9.25 -7.66
CA ASP A 41 -4.34 -10.49 -6.95
C ASP A 41 -5.18 -10.63 -5.67
N HIS A 42 -5.38 -9.52 -4.93
CA HIS A 42 -6.20 -9.51 -3.72
C HIS A 42 -7.68 -9.17 -3.98
N GLY A 43 -8.04 -8.78 -5.21
CA GLY A 43 -9.42 -8.48 -5.59
C GLY A 43 -9.99 -7.18 -5.00
N LEU A 44 -9.15 -6.28 -4.48
CA LEU A 44 -9.57 -4.99 -3.92
C LEU A 44 -9.77 -3.97 -5.05
N THR A 45 -10.86 -4.11 -5.81
CA THR A 45 -11.09 -3.35 -7.06
C THR A 45 -11.13 -1.83 -6.89
N ASP A 46 -11.52 -1.35 -5.72
CA ASP A 46 -11.65 0.06 -5.36
C ASP A 46 -10.45 0.62 -4.57
N VAL A 47 -9.31 -0.08 -4.59
CA VAL A 47 -8.09 0.33 -3.89
C VAL A 47 -7.66 1.77 -4.21
N SER A 48 -7.76 2.23 -5.46
CA SER A 48 -7.37 3.61 -5.81
C SER A 48 -8.23 4.66 -5.12
N ALA A 49 -9.49 4.35 -4.82
CA ALA A 49 -10.36 5.25 -4.07
C ALA A 49 -10.05 5.21 -2.57
N LEU A 50 -9.69 4.04 -2.05
CA LEU A 50 -9.29 3.89 -0.65
C LEU A 50 -7.94 4.55 -0.36
N LEU A 51 -7.03 4.56 -1.34
CA LEU A 51 -5.66 5.05 -1.18
C LEU A 51 -5.40 6.36 -1.93
N ASP A 52 -6.41 7.17 -2.26
CA ASP A 52 -6.28 8.34 -3.17
C ASP A 52 -5.35 9.49 -2.68
N SER A 53 -4.86 9.40 -1.45
CA SER A 53 -4.09 10.44 -0.80
C SER A 53 -2.65 10.46 -1.29
N GLN A 54 -2.20 11.62 -1.77
CA GLN A 54 -0.79 11.85 -2.13
C GLN A 54 0.17 11.57 -0.96
N LEU A 55 -0.26 11.76 0.29
CA LEU A 55 0.56 11.45 1.46
C LEU A 55 0.72 9.93 1.64
N MET A 56 -0.34 9.15 1.39
CA MET A 56 -0.29 7.69 1.41
C MET A 56 0.63 7.16 0.32
N HIS A 57 0.50 7.67 -0.91
CA HIS A 57 1.39 7.28 -2.02
C HIS A 57 2.86 7.57 -1.71
N ARG A 58 3.17 8.74 -1.14
CA ARG A 58 4.55 9.08 -0.75
C ARG A 58 5.09 8.18 0.36
N ASP A 59 4.28 7.83 1.36
CA ASP A 59 4.67 6.89 2.42
C ASP A 59 5.01 5.52 1.84
N LEU A 60 4.13 4.98 0.98
CA LEU A 60 4.32 3.68 0.35
C LEU A 60 5.56 3.65 -0.55
N ASN A 61 5.77 4.67 -1.38
CA ASN A 61 6.94 4.75 -2.25
C ASN A 61 8.24 4.81 -1.45
N ARG A 62 8.24 5.57 -0.34
CA ARG A 62 9.40 5.62 0.55
C ARG A 62 9.68 4.27 1.17
N ARG A 63 8.66 3.58 1.67
CA ARG A 63 8.80 2.23 2.25
C ARG A 63 9.34 1.23 1.23
N CYS A 64 8.88 1.28 -0.02
CA CYS A 64 9.41 0.44 -1.10
C CYS A 64 10.92 0.69 -1.30
N ALA A 65 11.33 1.96 -1.39
CA ALA A 65 12.74 2.32 -1.55
C ALA A 65 13.58 1.85 -0.35
N ASP A 66 13.14 2.15 0.88
CA ASP A 66 13.83 1.77 2.11
C ASP A 66 13.95 0.23 2.24
N ALA A 67 12.92 -0.53 1.86
CA ALA A 67 12.93 -1.99 1.92
C ALA A 67 13.87 -2.59 0.86
N ARG A 68 13.85 -2.06 -0.36
CA ARG A 68 14.73 -2.50 -1.44
C ARG A 68 16.20 -2.20 -1.14
N GLU A 69 16.52 -1.02 -0.63
CA GLU A 69 17.88 -0.67 -0.21
C GLU A 69 18.39 -1.65 0.86
N LYS A 70 17.54 -2.02 1.83
CA LYS A 70 17.91 -3.01 2.86
C LYS A 70 18.20 -4.39 2.27
N LEU A 71 17.44 -4.84 1.27
CA LEU A 71 17.70 -6.12 0.60
C LEU A 71 18.99 -6.08 -0.21
N GLU A 72 19.22 -4.99 -0.95
CA GLU A 72 20.45 -4.78 -1.72
C GLU A 72 21.70 -4.78 -0.82
N ILE A 73 21.60 -4.23 0.40
CA ILE A 73 22.67 -4.28 1.40
C ILE A 73 22.84 -5.68 2.02
N ALA A 74 21.75 -6.44 2.18
CA ALA A 74 21.80 -7.77 2.78
C ALA A 74 22.37 -8.85 1.83
N ASP A 75 22.21 -8.66 0.53
CA ASP A 75 22.73 -9.55 -0.52
C ASP A 75 24.16 -9.20 -0.98
N ALA A 76 24.75 -8.12 -0.46
CA ALA A 76 26.10 -7.62 -0.78
C ALA A 76 27.19 -8.11 0.20
#